data_AF-A0A515ES46-F1
#
_entry.id   AF-A0A515ES46-F1
#
_cell.length_a   1.000
_cell.length_b   1.000
_cell.length_c   1.000
_cell.angle_alpha   90.00
_cell.angle_beta   90.00
_cell.angle_gamma   90.00
#
_symmetry.space_group_name_H-M   'P 1'
#
loop_
_entity.id
_entity.type
_entity.pdbx_description
1 polymer ?
#
loop_
_entity_poly.entity_id
_entity_poly.type
_entity_poly.pdbx_seq_one_letter_code
_entity_poly.pdbx_strand_id
1 'polypeptide(L)'
;MQSVVHTPAQAASGIVLASSRRAFMGRTTGTLSAVAVALLAGKDALAEGMAGDTAKDVSILNVALGLEHEAINAYQLGAGSGLLAKGVLDVAVQFQGHHKAHRDALIATIQKLGGNPVMEKKLDDYAKSLKADTLRSQADVLDLATRLELGAINAYLGVIPAFGSKDLAKVAARLAADETMHFTVLTSALGRPLPAGALSFGA
;
A
#
# COMPACT_ATOMS: atom_id res chain seq x y z
N MET A 1 40.10 6.35 -39.38
CA MET A 1 40.08 5.31 -38.32
C MET A 1 40.48 5.96 -37.02
N GLN A 2 39.56 6.03 -36.05
CA GLN A 2 39.74 6.18 -34.58
C GLN A 2 38.36 6.58 -34.02
N SER A 3 37.54 5.57 -33.70
CA SER A 3 37.21 5.09 -32.35
C SER A 3 36.43 6.09 -31.50
N VAL A 4 35.10 5.99 -31.59
CA VAL A 4 34.14 6.57 -30.66
C VAL A 4 33.97 5.60 -29.50
N VAL A 5 34.32 6.04 -28.30
CA VAL A 5 34.14 5.29 -27.05
C VAL A 5 32.67 5.35 -26.68
N HIS A 6 31.97 4.21 -26.76
CA HIS A 6 30.63 4.04 -26.19
C HIS A 6 30.76 3.79 -24.69
N THR A 7 30.24 4.69 -23.87
CA THR A 7 29.99 4.42 -22.45
C THR A 7 28.55 3.89 -22.31
N PRO A 8 28.31 2.71 -21.71
CA PRO A 8 26.96 2.22 -21.49
C PRO A 8 26.35 2.92 -20.27
N ALA A 9 25.18 3.52 -20.47
CA ALA A 9 24.36 4.07 -19.39
C ALA A 9 23.85 2.92 -18.48
N GLN A 10 24.09 3.06 -17.19
CA GLN A 10 23.74 2.12 -16.13
C GLN A 10 22.23 1.89 -16.03
N ALA A 11 21.84 0.61 -16.04
CA ALA A 11 20.53 0.14 -15.63
C ALA A 11 20.40 0.21 -14.10
N ALA A 12 19.71 1.23 -13.57
CA ALA A 12 19.53 1.42 -12.12
C ALA A 12 18.06 1.54 -11.65
N SER A 13 17.07 1.44 -12.53
CA SER A 13 15.67 1.75 -12.17
C SER A 13 14.81 0.55 -11.75
N GLY A 14 15.28 -0.69 -11.96
CA GLY A 14 14.52 -1.91 -11.59
C GLY A 14 14.72 -2.38 -10.15
N ILE A 15 15.73 -1.87 -9.45
CA ILE A 15 16.11 -2.34 -8.10
C ILE A 15 15.33 -1.61 -7.00
N VAL A 16 14.86 -0.38 -7.25
CA VAL A 16 14.35 0.52 -6.20
C VAL A 16 13.00 0.10 -5.62
N LEU A 17 12.07 -0.45 -6.42
CA LEU A 17 10.71 -0.80 -5.93
C LEU A 17 10.61 -2.16 -5.23
N ALA A 18 11.34 -3.16 -5.72
CA ALA A 18 11.52 -4.39 -4.97
C ALA A 18 12.27 -4.14 -3.64
N SER A 19 13.06 -3.05 -3.57
CA SER A 19 13.69 -2.58 -2.34
C SER A 19 12.73 -1.90 -1.38
N SER A 20 11.66 -1.24 -1.83
CA SER A 20 10.62 -0.65 -0.95
C SER A 20 9.81 -1.74 -0.22
N ARG A 21 9.37 -2.79 -0.94
CA ARG A 21 8.66 -3.93 -0.34
C ARG A 21 9.59 -4.80 0.53
N ARG A 22 10.84 -5.02 0.11
CA ARG A 22 11.86 -5.66 0.99
C ARG A 22 12.25 -4.79 2.18
N ALA A 23 12.15 -3.46 2.10
CA ALA A 23 12.38 -2.59 3.25
C ALA A 23 11.24 -2.70 4.27
N PHE A 24 10.00 -2.89 3.83
CA PHE A 24 8.87 -3.20 4.72
C PHE A 24 9.07 -4.55 5.44
N MET A 25 9.55 -5.58 4.73
CA MET A 25 9.79 -6.90 5.34
C MET A 25 11.14 -7.03 6.08
N GLY A 26 12.13 -6.17 5.81
CA GLY A 26 13.52 -6.37 6.25
C GLY A 26 14.20 -5.18 6.94
N ARG A 27 13.57 -3.99 7.00
CA ARG A 27 14.16 -2.79 7.63
C ARG A 27 13.23 -2.07 8.60
N THR A 28 11.92 -2.27 8.54
CA THR A 28 10.99 -1.78 9.57
C THR A 28 10.74 -2.86 10.62
N THR A 29 11.73 -3.13 11.47
CA THR A 29 11.54 -3.86 12.76
C THR A 29 10.81 -2.99 13.80
N GLY A 30 10.02 -2.03 13.32
CA GLY A 30 9.49 -0.94 14.09
C GLY A 30 7.99 -1.08 14.32
N THR A 31 7.61 -0.79 15.55
CA THR A 31 6.25 -0.78 16.07
C THR A 31 5.80 0.67 16.07
N LEU A 32 4.58 0.99 15.62
CA LEU A 32 4.02 2.32 15.88
C LEU A 32 3.89 2.53 17.41
N SER A 33 3.77 3.77 17.86
CA SER A 33 3.48 4.15 19.25
C SER A 33 1.99 4.32 19.49
N ALA A 34 1.58 4.39 20.76
CA ALA A 34 0.19 4.58 21.12
C ALA A 34 -0.37 5.95 20.69
N VAL A 35 0.49 6.97 20.57
CA VAL A 35 0.11 8.29 20.02
C VAL A 35 -0.33 8.16 18.58
N ALA A 36 0.50 7.52 17.74
CA ALA A 36 0.25 7.38 16.31
C ALA A 36 -1.05 6.61 16.02
N VAL A 37 -1.44 5.64 16.86
CA VAL A 37 -2.77 5.04 16.70
C VAL A 37 -3.87 6.03 16.96
N ALA A 38 -3.80 6.70 18.11
CA ALA A 38 -4.95 7.41 18.61
C ALA A 38 -5.32 8.46 17.57
N LEU A 39 -4.32 9.07 16.94
CA LEU A 39 -4.46 9.94 15.79
C LEU A 39 -5.08 9.24 14.55
N LEU A 40 -4.60 8.06 14.13
CA LEU A 40 -5.20 7.29 13.03
C LEU A 40 -6.66 6.87 13.30
N ALA A 41 -7.00 6.62 14.56
CA ALA A 41 -8.33 6.24 15.00
C ALA A 41 -9.26 7.44 15.19
N GLY A 42 -8.79 8.68 14.94
CA GLY A 42 -9.55 9.92 15.18
C GLY A 42 -9.82 10.19 16.65
N LYS A 43 -8.91 9.76 17.53
CA LYS A 43 -8.95 9.91 19.00
C LYS A 43 -7.90 10.91 19.46
N ASP A 44 -7.92 12.12 18.91
CA ASP A 44 -6.95 13.19 19.20
C ASP A 44 -6.76 13.46 20.69
N ALA A 45 -7.86 13.60 21.45
CA ALA A 45 -7.81 13.83 22.90
C ALA A 45 -7.16 12.69 23.69
N LEU A 46 -7.15 11.45 23.16
CA LEU A 46 -6.45 10.33 23.77
C LEU A 46 -4.96 10.38 23.47
N ALA A 47 -4.56 10.89 22.30
CA ALA A 47 -3.17 11.02 21.89
C ALA A 47 -2.43 12.07 22.73
N GLU A 48 -3.14 13.10 23.18
CA GLU A 48 -2.60 14.15 24.04
C GLU A 48 -2.06 13.59 25.37
N GLY A 49 -0.77 13.82 25.64
CA GLY A 49 -0.11 13.39 26.88
C GLY A 49 0.45 11.97 26.86
N MET A 50 0.27 11.21 25.78
CA MET A 50 0.93 9.91 25.61
C MET A 50 2.40 10.08 25.22
N ALA A 51 3.29 9.24 25.77
CA ALA A 51 4.67 9.14 25.29
C ALA A 51 4.73 8.27 24.02
N GLY A 52 5.52 8.70 23.03
CA GLY A 52 5.73 7.97 21.79
C GLY A 52 7.05 8.35 21.12
N ASP A 53 7.57 7.47 20.27
CA ASP A 53 8.71 7.74 19.39
C ASP A 53 8.18 8.26 18.05
N THR A 54 7.90 9.57 18.00
CA THR A 54 7.26 10.20 16.84
C THR A 54 8.07 10.07 15.57
N ALA A 55 9.41 10.06 15.65
CA ALA A 55 10.28 9.90 14.49
C ALA A 55 10.15 8.51 13.88
N LYS A 56 10.14 7.46 14.72
CA LYS A 56 9.90 6.08 14.29
C LYS A 56 8.49 5.92 13.72
N ASP A 57 7.49 6.52 14.36
CA ASP A 57 6.11 6.47 13.89
C ASP A 57 5.96 7.07 12.50
N VAL A 58 6.49 8.28 12.31
CA VAL A 58 6.49 8.98 11.03
C VAL A 58 7.19 8.15 9.95
N SER A 59 8.27 7.45 10.26
CA SER A 59 8.95 6.56 9.31
C SER A 59 8.04 5.42 8.84
N ILE A 60 7.38 4.73 9.78
CA ILE A 60 6.49 3.61 9.47
C ILE A 60 5.26 4.09 8.68
N LEU A 61 4.62 5.18 9.13
CA LEU A 61 3.45 5.75 8.48
C LEU A 61 3.77 6.21 7.05
N ASN A 62 4.97 6.71 6.80
CA ASN A 62 5.40 7.08 5.45
C ASN A 62 5.59 5.88 4.53
N VAL A 63 5.96 4.71 5.06
CA VAL A 63 5.99 3.49 4.24
C VAL A 63 4.56 3.08 3.86
N ALA A 64 3.63 3.09 4.82
CA ALA A 64 2.22 2.81 4.54
C ALA A 64 1.62 3.82 3.54
N LEU A 65 1.91 5.11 3.70
CA LEU A 65 1.48 6.16 2.78
C LEU A 65 2.00 5.93 1.35
N GLY A 66 3.23 5.44 1.21
CA GLY A 66 3.78 5.05 -0.09
C GLY A 66 3.03 3.88 -0.74
N LEU A 67 2.53 2.92 0.04
CA LEU A 67 1.71 1.80 -0.43
C LEU A 67 0.33 2.28 -0.87
N GLU A 68 -0.32 3.16 -0.10
CA GLU A 68 -1.61 3.75 -0.51
C GLU A 68 -1.50 4.54 -1.81
N HIS A 69 -0.42 5.32 -1.99
CA HIS A 69 -0.17 5.98 -3.27
C HIS A 69 -0.02 4.97 -4.42
N GLU A 70 0.68 3.85 -4.21
CA GLU A 70 0.82 2.80 -5.23
C GLU A 70 -0.53 2.16 -5.57
N ALA A 71 -1.36 1.83 -4.56
CA ALA A 71 -2.69 1.26 -4.76
C ALA A 71 -3.63 2.22 -5.52
N ILE A 72 -3.71 3.49 -5.10
CA ILE A 72 -4.52 4.52 -5.76
C ILE A 72 -4.16 4.63 -7.25
N ASN A 73 -2.87 4.63 -7.56
CA ASN A 73 -2.38 4.74 -8.93
C ASN A 73 -2.58 3.45 -9.72
N ALA A 74 -2.46 2.27 -9.10
CA ALA A 74 -2.79 1.00 -9.76
C ALA A 74 -4.28 0.96 -10.18
N TYR A 75 -5.18 1.35 -9.28
CA TYR A 75 -6.60 1.47 -9.60
C TYR A 75 -6.87 2.56 -10.64
N GLN A 76 -6.15 3.69 -10.59
CA GLN A 76 -6.26 4.74 -11.60
C GLN A 76 -5.89 4.24 -13.01
N LEU A 77 -4.78 3.50 -13.10
CA LEU A 77 -4.30 2.91 -14.35
C LEU A 77 -5.29 1.86 -14.87
N GLY A 78 -5.78 0.99 -13.99
CA GLY A 78 -6.79 -0.01 -14.33
C GLY A 78 -8.09 0.63 -14.83
N ALA A 79 -8.63 1.61 -14.10
CA ALA A 79 -9.85 2.32 -14.46
C ALA A 79 -9.71 3.12 -15.77
N GLY A 80 -8.55 3.75 -15.99
CA GLY A 80 -8.25 4.53 -17.20
C GLY A 80 -7.87 3.68 -18.42
N SER A 81 -7.64 2.38 -18.27
CA SER A 81 -7.17 1.51 -19.36
C SER A 81 -8.20 1.21 -20.45
N GLY A 82 -9.49 1.37 -20.14
CA GLY A 82 -10.59 0.92 -21.01
C GLY A 82 -10.78 -0.60 -21.05
N LEU A 83 -10.04 -1.37 -20.23
CA LEU A 83 -10.10 -2.84 -20.22
C LEU A 83 -11.20 -3.40 -19.31
N LEU A 84 -11.72 -2.61 -18.37
CA LEU A 84 -12.69 -3.05 -17.37
C LEU A 84 -14.13 -2.95 -17.87
N ALA A 85 -14.91 -4.02 -17.72
CA ALA A 85 -16.35 -3.96 -17.87
C ALA A 85 -16.97 -3.03 -16.81
N LYS A 86 -18.10 -2.38 -17.14
CA LYS A 86 -18.70 -1.33 -16.30
C LYS A 86 -18.84 -1.73 -14.82
N GLY A 87 -19.38 -2.91 -14.52
CA GLY A 87 -19.57 -3.35 -13.14
C GLY A 87 -18.25 -3.52 -12.37
N VAL A 88 -17.19 -3.95 -13.05
CA VAL A 88 -15.85 -4.08 -12.47
C VAL A 88 -15.20 -2.71 -12.29
N LEU A 89 -15.40 -1.80 -13.25
CA LEU A 89 -14.93 -0.42 -13.15
C LEU A 89 -15.55 0.31 -11.96
N ASP A 90 -16.86 0.16 -11.73
CA ASP A 90 -17.55 0.79 -10.60
C ASP A 90 -16.94 0.34 -9.26
N VAL A 91 -16.63 -0.96 -9.12
CA VAL A 91 -15.94 -1.52 -7.94
C VAL A 91 -14.50 -1.00 -7.83
N ALA A 92 -13.76 -0.95 -8.94
CA ALA A 92 -12.39 -0.43 -8.96
C ALA A 92 -12.33 1.05 -8.50
N VAL A 93 -13.29 1.87 -8.92
CA VAL A 93 -13.41 3.28 -8.48
C VAL A 93 -13.75 3.36 -7.00
N GLN A 94 -14.62 2.47 -6.49
CA GLN A 94 -14.93 2.41 -5.06
C GLN A 94 -13.70 2.07 -4.22
N PHE A 95 -12.95 1.04 -4.59
CA PHE A 95 -11.72 0.63 -3.89
C PHE A 95 -10.64 1.72 -3.96
N GLN A 96 -10.49 2.38 -5.12
CA GLN A 96 -9.65 3.58 -5.20
C GLN A 96 -10.07 4.66 -4.18
N GLY A 97 -11.38 4.82 -3.95
CA GLY A 97 -11.92 5.71 -2.93
C GLY A 97 -11.53 5.31 -1.51
N HIS A 98 -11.52 4.02 -1.20
CA HIS A 98 -11.07 3.51 0.10
C HIS A 98 -9.59 3.82 0.34
N HIS A 99 -8.71 3.53 -0.62
CA HIS A 99 -7.28 3.85 -0.50
C HIS A 99 -7.03 5.36 -0.38
N LYS A 100 -7.80 6.21 -1.07
CA LYS A 100 -7.74 7.67 -0.87
C LYS A 100 -8.08 8.06 0.56
N ALA A 101 -9.11 7.45 1.16
CA ALA A 101 -9.45 7.70 2.56
C ALA A 101 -8.35 7.22 3.52
N HIS A 102 -7.75 6.05 3.28
CA HIS A 102 -6.60 5.56 4.06
C HIS A 102 -5.39 6.50 3.94
N ARG A 103 -5.01 6.90 2.72
CA ARG A 103 -3.96 7.88 2.44
C ARG A 103 -4.17 9.18 3.20
N ASP A 104 -5.38 9.74 3.15
CA ASP A 104 -5.69 11.02 3.78
C ASP A 104 -5.58 10.93 5.31
N ALA A 105 -6.01 9.81 5.91
CA ALA A 105 -5.82 9.55 7.33
C ALA A 105 -4.33 9.41 7.73
N LEU A 106 -3.52 8.76 6.89
CA LEU A 106 -2.07 8.64 7.08
C LEU A 106 -1.39 10.01 7.00
N ILE A 107 -1.71 10.82 5.98
CA ILE A 107 -1.18 12.18 5.82
C ILE A 107 -1.50 13.02 7.05
N ALA A 108 -2.77 13.05 7.46
CA ALA A 108 -3.20 13.82 8.62
C ALA A 108 -2.45 13.37 9.89
N THR A 109 -2.27 12.07 10.08
CA THR A 109 -1.54 11.54 11.24
C THR A 109 -0.06 11.92 11.23
N ILE A 110 0.61 11.77 10.09
CA ILE A 110 2.03 12.14 9.94
C ILE A 110 2.22 13.63 10.27
N GLN A 111 1.33 14.49 9.79
CA GLN A 111 1.37 15.93 10.07
C GLN A 111 1.15 16.23 11.55
N LYS A 112 0.19 15.58 12.22
CA LYS A 112 -0.06 15.74 13.67
C LYS A 112 1.13 15.29 14.52
N LEU A 113 1.90 14.30 14.05
CA LEU A 113 3.14 13.86 14.68
C LEU A 113 4.35 14.78 14.39
N GLY A 114 4.16 15.88 13.63
CA GLY A 114 5.21 16.80 13.21
C GLY A 114 6.10 16.28 12.09
N GLY A 115 5.70 15.20 11.41
CA GLY A 115 6.41 14.60 10.29
C GLY A 115 6.04 15.20 8.94
N ASN A 116 6.88 14.91 7.93
CA ASN A 116 6.61 15.25 6.54
C ASN A 116 6.05 14.01 5.80
N PRO A 117 4.83 14.09 5.23
CA PRO A 117 4.28 13.01 4.40
C PRO A 117 5.10 12.82 3.11
N VAL A 118 5.31 11.56 2.73
CA VAL A 118 5.97 11.22 1.47
C VAL A 118 5.07 11.61 0.31
N MET A 119 5.66 12.31 -0.65
CA MET A 119 4.96 12.78 -1.83
C MET A 119 4.61 11.62 -2.76
N GLU A 120 3.40 11.68 -3.32
CA GLU A 120 2.99 10.84 -4.43
C GLU A 120 3.94 11.06 -5.62
N LYS A 121 4.31 9.98 -6.32
CA LYS A 121 5.10 10.07 -7.55
C LYS A 121 4.23 10.43 -8.74
N LYS A 122 4.83 10.67 -9.90
CA LYS A 122 4.07 10.84 -11.14
C LYS A 122 3.42 9.51 -11.53
N LEU A 123 2.22 9.57 -12.12
CA LEU A 123 1.50 8.38 -12.61
C LEU A 123 2.37 7.50 -13.52
N ASP A 124 3.20 8.09 -14.38
CA ASP A 124 4.12 7.38 -15.27
C ASP A 124 5.16 6.52 -14.52
N ASP A 125 5.59 6.94 -13.33
CA ASP A 125 6.53 6.19 -12.52
C ASP A 125 5.85 4.95 -11.93
N TYR A 126 4.59 5.09 -11.50
CA TYR A 126 3.76 3.96 -11.09
C TYR A 126 3.49 3.01 -12.25
N ALA A 127 3.09 3.54 -13.41
CA ALA A 127 2.83 2.76 -14.62
C ALA A 127 4.04 1.88 -15.00
N LYS A 128 5.25 2.46 -15.00
CA LYS A 128 6.49 1.71 -15.25
C LYS A 128 6.74 0.65 -14.18
N SER A 129 6.59 1.02 -12.91
CA SER A 129 6.87 0.11 -11.78
C SER A 129 5.93 -1.09 -11.72
N LEU A 130 4.66 -0.87 -12.06
CA LEU A 130 3.59 -1.85 -12.07
C LEU A 130 3.51 -2.60 -13.40
N LYS A 131 4.35 -2.23 -14.38
CA LYS A 131 4.34 -2.76 -15.75
C LYS A 131 2.97 -2.64 -16.40
N ALA A 132 2.32 -1.47 -16.24
CA ALA A 132 0.99 -1.21 -16.75
C ALA A 132 0.91 -1.34 -18.29
N ASP A 133 2.03 -1.13 -18.97
CA ASP A 133 2.21 -1.36 -20.40
C ASP A 133 2.09 -2.82 -20.82
N THR A 134 2.02 -3.77 -19.87
CA THR A 134 1.83 -5.21 -20.13
C THR A 134 0.39 -5.69 -19.97
N LEU A 135 -0.51 -4.86 -19.44
CA LEU A 135 -1.92 -5.21 -19.23
C LEU A 135 -2.66 -5.22 -20.58
N ARG A 136 -3.36 -6.31 -20.90
CA ARG A 136 -4.06 -6.49 -22.18
C ARG A 136 -5.54 -6.83 -22.01
N SER A 137 -5.95 -7.19 -20.80
CA SER A 137 -7.30 -7.66 -20.50
C SER A 137 -7.76 -7.22 -19.12
N GLN A 138 -9.07 -7.32 -18.87
CA GLN A 138 -9.64 -7.17 -17.53
C GLN A 138 -8.96 -8.10 -16.51
N ALA A 139 -8.67 -9.34 -16.93
CA ALA A 139 -8.03 -10.33 -16.05
C ALA A 139 -6.64 -9.87 -15.61
N ASP A 140 -5.84 -9.27 -16.51
CA ASP A 140 -4.51 -8.75 -16.16
C ASP A 140 -4.61 -7.60 -15.13
N VAL A 141 -5.59 -6.71 -15.30
CA VAL A 141 -5.83 -5.59 -14.37
C VAL A 141 -6.25 -6.11 -13.00
N LEU A 142 -7.20 -7.05 -12.96
CA LEU A 142 -7.68 -7.68 -11.74
C LEU A 142 -6.57 -8.49 -11.05
N ASP A 143 -5.69 -9.14 -11.80
CA ASP A 143 -4.53 -9.86 -11.27
C ASP A 143 -3.49 -8.95 -10.66
N LEU A 144 -3.23 -7.80 -11.29
CA LEU A 144 -2.38 -6.77 -10.70
C LEU A 144 -2.98 -6.30 -9.37
N ALA A 145 -4.24 -5.88 -9.36
CA ALA A 145 -4.93 -5.41 -8.15
C ALA A 145 -4.92 -6.48 -7.05
N THR A 146 -5.32 -7.72 -7.36
CA THR A 146 -5.36 -8.83 -6.38
C THR A 146 -4.00 -9.09 -5.73
N ARG A 147 -2.89 -8.98 -6.49
CA ARG A 147 -1.53 -9.12 -5.94
C ARG A 147 -1.14 -7.94 -5.04
N LEU A 148 -1.59 -6.73 -5.37
CA LEU A 148 -1.36 -5.56 -4.52
C LEU A 148 -2.11 -5.70 -3.20
N GLU A 149 -3.40 -6.07 -3.24
CA GLU A 149 -4.21 -6.30 -2.04
C GLU A 149 -3.60 -7.40 -1.17
N LEU A 150 -3.21 -8.54 -1.74
CA LEU A 150 -2.56 -9.61 -0.99
C LEU A 150 -1.26 -9.12 -0.32
N GLY A 151 -0.49 -8.27 -1.02
CA GLY A 151 0.70 -7.65 -0.45
C GLY A 151 0.37 -6.74 0.74
N ALA A 152 -0.68 -5.91 0.61
CA ALA A 152 -1.13 -4.99 1.64
C ALA A 152 -1.67 -5.72 2.88
N ILE A 153 -2.50 -6.76 2.70
CA ILE A 153 -3.01 -7.60 3.80
C ILE A 153 -1.84 -8.16 4.62
N ASN A 154 -0.89 -8.81 3.96
CA ASN A 154 0.25 -9.43 4.65
C ASN A 154 1.15 -8.39 5.29
N ALA A 155 1.30 -7.22 4.67
CA ALA A 155 2.04 -6.12 5.24
C ALA A 155 1.40 -5.63 6.56
N TYR A 156 0.11 -5.33 6.54
CA TYR A 156 -0.62 -4.84 7.71
C TYR A 156 -0.71 -5.89 8.83
N LEU A 157 -0.94 -7.17 8.50
CA LEU A 157 -0.94 -8.24 9.51
C LEU A 157 0.45 -8.49 10.09
N GLY A 158 1.49 -8.47 9.27
CA GLY A 158 2.87 -8.79 9.67
C GLY A 158 3.47 -7.81 10.69
N VAL A 159 2.97 -6.56 10.74
CA VAL A 159 3.42 -5.56 11.71
C VAL A 159 2.68 -5.63 13.05
N ILE A 160 1.53 -6.31 13.13
CA ILE A 160 0.72 -6.40 14.35
C ILE A 160 1.50 -6.94 15.55
N PRO A 161 2.26 -8.06 15.46
CA PRO A 161 2.98 -8.62 16.60
C PRO A 161 4.02 -7.67 17.19
N ALA A 162 4.50 -6.74 16.37
CA ALA A 162 5.46 -5.76 16.80
C ALA A 162 4.77 -4.71 17.69
N PHE A 163 3.50 -4.38 17.50
CA PHE A 163 2.83 -3.32 18.24
C PHE A 163 2.73 -3.57 19.76
N GLY A 164 3.29 -2.65 20.54
CA GLY A 164 3.07 -2.59 22.00
C GLY A 164 1.70 -2.00 22.38
N SER A 165 0.98 -1.35 21.45
CA SER A 165 -0.35 -0.77 21.68
C SER A 165 -1.45 -1.59 21.01
N LYS A 166 -2.49 -1.93 21.78
CA LYS A 166 -3.67 -2.67 21.29
C LYS A 166 -4.49 -1.87 20.28
N ASP A 167 -4.52 -0.55 20.43
CA ASP A 167 -5.22 0.29 19.47
C ASP A 167 -4.51 0.21 18.11
N LEU A 168 -3.16 0.14 18.06
CA LEU A 168 -2.40 0.00 16.80
C LEU A 168 -2.74 -1.28 16.09
N ALA A 169 -2.72 -2.37 16.85
CA ALA A 169 -3.13 -3.66 16.36
C ALA A 169 -4.55 -3.59 15.79
N LYS A 170 -5.46 -2.85 16.44
CA LYS A 170 -6.83 -2.66 15.94
C LYS A 170 -6.88 -1.85 14.64
N VAL A 171 -6.11 -0.78 14.50
CA VAL A 171 -6.09 0.01 13.26
C VAL A 171 -5.49 -0.79 12.10
N ALA A 172 -4.34 -1.42 12.30
CA ALA A 172 -3.73 -2.27 11.28
C ALA A 172 -4.61 -3.47 10.92
N ALA A 173 -5.29 -4.08 11.90
CA ALA A 173 -6.26 -5.14 11.64
C ALA A 173 -7.47 -4.65 10.83
N ARG A 174 -7.95 -3.42 11.06
CA ARG A 174 -9.04 -2.83 10.26
C ARG A 174 -8.60 -2.58 8.82
N LEU A 175 -7.40 -2.04 8.61
CA LEU A 175 -6.82 -1.89 7.27
C LEU A 175 -6.69 -3.26 6.59
N ALA A 176 -6.07 -4.24 7.25
CA ALA A 176 -5.97 -5.60 6.72
C ALA A 176 -7.34 -6.22 6.40
N ALA A 177 -8.38 -5.92 7.18
CA ALA A 177 -9.75 -6.38 6.91
C ALA A 177 -10.35 -5.72 5.67
N ASP A 178 -10.15 -4.41 5.47
CA ASP A 178 -10.55 -3.71 4.24
C ASP A 178 -9.85 -4.33 3.02
N GLU A 179 -8.53 -4.53 3.07
CA GLU A 179 -7.79 -5.12 1.94
C GLU A 179 -8.18 -6.58 1.70
N THR A 180 -8.53 -7.33 2.76
CA THR A 180 -9.07 -8.69 2.64
C THR A 180 -10.42 -8.68 1.91
N MET A 181 -11.26 -7.69 2.17
CA MET A 181 -12.51 -7.50 1.44
C MET A 181 -12.24 -7.21 -0.04
N HIS A 182 -11.30 -6.31 -0.36
CA HIS A 182 -10.96 -5.99 -1.74
C HIS A 182 -10.41 -7.21 -2.46
N PHE A 183 -9.43 -7.91 -1.87
CA PHE A 183 -8.86 -9.16 -2.37
C PHE A 183 -9.94 -10.21 -2.65
N THR A 184 -10.90 -10.37 -1.74
CA THR A 184 -11.97 -11.37 -1.87
C THR A 184 -12.87 -11.06 -3.05
N VAL A 185 -13.28 -9.79 -3.21
CA VAL A 185 -14.11 -9.34 -4.34
C VAL A 185 -13.37 -9.50 -5.66
N LEU A 186 -12.09 -9.13 -5.74
CA LEU A 186 -11.27 -9.28 -6.94
C LEU A 186 -11.06 -10.75 -7.31
N THR A 187 -10.78 -11.62 -6.31
CA THR A 187 -10.65 -13.07 -6.49
C THR A 187 -11.94 -13.66 -7.07
N SER A 188 -13.09 -13.23 -6.54
CA SER A 188 -14.40 -13.64 -7.06
C SER A 188 -14.63 -13.13 -8.49
N ALA A 189 -14.25 -11.89 -8.80
CA ALA A 189 -14.40 -11.31 -10.14
C ALA A 189 -13.50 -12.01 -11.19
N LEU A 190 -12.39 -12.61 -10.75
CA LEU A 190 -11.51 -13.47 -11.56
C LEU A 190 -12.04 -14.90 -11.72
N GLY A 191 -13.15 -15.27 -11.07
CA GLY A 191 -13.66 -16.64 -11.06
C GLY A 191 -12.73 -17.62 -10.34
N ARG A 192 -11.84 -17.13 -9.46
CA ARG A 192 -10.91 -17.97 -8.70
C ARG A 192 -11.57 -18.49 -7.43
N PRO A 193 -11.21 -19.70 -6.98
CA PRO A 193 -11.65 -20.17 -5.68
C PRO A 193 -11.01 -19.33 -4.57
N LEU A 194 -11.74 -19.17 -3.46
CA LEU A 194 -11.15 -18.64 -2.23
C LEU A 194 -10.10 -19.63 -1.69
N PRO A 195 -9.11 -19.17 -0.90
CA PRO A 195 -8.16 -20.06 -0.25
C PRO A 195 -8.87 -21.19 0.53
N ALA A 196 -8.50 -22.44 0.24
CA ALA A 196 -9.13 -23.62 0.86
C ALA A 196 -8.67 -23.88 2.31
N GLY A 197 -7.47 -23.40 2.67
CA GLY A 197 -6.93 -23.50 4.03
C GLY A 197 -7.36 -22.32 4.90
N ALA A 198 -7.38 -22.53 6.22
CA ALA A 198 -7.53 -21.45 7.19
C ALA A 198 -6.20 -20.66 7.37
N LEU A 199 -6.27 -19.51 8.04
CA LEU A 199 -5.12 -18.63 8.29
C LEU A 199 -4.40 -18.22 7.00
N SER A 200 -5.19 -17.83 5.98
CA SER A 200 -4.74 -17.60 4.61
C SER A 200 -3.83 -16.37 4.43
N PHE A 201 -3.71 -15.53 5.45
CA PHE A 201 -2.99 -14.26 5.41
C PHE A 201 -2.17 -14.04 6.69
N GLY A 202 -1.11 -13.25 6.60
CA GLY A 202 -0.30 -12.81 7.74
C GLY A 202 0.67 -13.86 8.29
N ALA A 203 1.00 -14.88 7.49
CA ALA A 203 2.01 -15.88 7.81
C ALA A 203 3.45 -15.36 7.63
#